data_AF-A0A9E3H423-F1
#
_entry.id   AF-A0A9E3H423-F1
#
_cell.length_a   1.000
_cell.length_b   1.000
_cell.length_c   1.000
_cell.angle_alpha   90.00
_cell.angle_beta   90.00
_cell.angle_gamma   90.00
#
_symmetry.space_group_name_H-M   'P 1'
#
loop_
_entity.id
_entity.type
_entity.pdbx_description
1 polymer ?
#
loop_
_entity_poly.entity_id
_entity_poly.type
_entity_poly.pdbx_seq_one_letter_code
_entity_poly.pdbx_strand_id
1 'polypeptide(L)'
;MSEVADDLHIPQHVLRFWETKFIQVRPLKRGGGRRYYRPDDIALLRRISDLLYIQGYTIKGVQRLLREGGGRLADDIPPAAAEERAAAEAERIAAPPREPELPIPELSALPAPRLAAPRGDAEADRLRAVLHETLRALEDLRAELG
;
A
#
# COMPACT_ATOMS: atom_id res chain seq x y z
N MET A 1 -2.95 5.71 18.40
CA MET A 1 -2.46 5.25 17.08
C MET A 1 -3.39 4.22 16.48
N SER A 2 -3.64 3.07 17.10
CA SER A 2 -4.56 2.07 16.54
C SER A 2 -5.95 2.63 16.25
N GLU A 3 -6.57 3.32 17.20
CA GLU A 3 -7.93 3.88 17.04
C GLU A 3 -8.16 4.69 15.75
N VAL A 4 -7.26 5.64 15.42
CA VAL A 4 -7.39 6.44 14.20
C VAL A 4 -7.05 5.65 12.93
N ALA A 5 -6.09 4.71 13.02
CA ALA A 5 -5.76 3.81 11.92
C ALA A 5 -6.94 2.88 11.60
N ASP A 6 -7.60 2.36 12.63
CA ASP A 6 -8.78 1.51 12.56
C ASP A 6 -9.97 2.29 11.97
N ASP A 7 -10.23 3.52 12.43
CA ASP A 7 -11.30 4.40 11.93
C ASP A 7 -11.17 4.81 10.46
N LEU A 8 -9.93 4.87 9.97
CA LEU A 8 -9.58 5.19 8.59
C LEU A 8 -9.38 3.93 7.74
N HIS A 9 -9.39 2.74 8.35
CA HIS A 9 -9.04 1.47 7.71
C HIS A 9 -7.67 1.52 7.01
N ILE A 10 -6.72 2.28 7.54
CA ILE A 10 -5.35 2.39 7.01
C ILE A 10 -4.35 1.74 7.98
N PRO A 11 -3.30 1.06 7.48
CA PRO A 11 -2.28 0.51 8.34
C PRO A 11 -1.57 1.61 9.17
N GLN A 12 -1.23 1.28 10.42
CA GLN A 12 -0.55 2.22 11.33
C GLN A 12 0.77 2.78 10.77
N HIS A 13 1.50 2.00 9.97
CA HIS A 13 2.74 2.45 9.33
C HIS A 13 2.50 3.47 8.22
N VAL A 14 1.37 3.38 7.50
CA VAL A 14 0.95 4.39 6.50
C VAL A 14 0.66 5.71 7.20
N LEU A 15 -0.06 5.65 8.33
CA LEU A 15 -0.34 6.83 9.13
C LEU A 15 0.95 7.50 9.64
N ARG A 16 1.92 6.72 10.14
CA ARG A 16 3.26 7.22 10.52
C ARG A 16 3.99 7.84 9.34
N PHE A 17 3.92 7.22 8.17
CA PHE A 17 4.52 7.77 6.96
C PHE A 17 3.88 9.12 6.58
N TRP A 18 2.56 9.23 6.66
CA TRP A 18 1.82 10.47 6.41
C TRP A 18 2.17 11.59 7.41
N GLU A 19 2.43 11.28 8.69
CA GLU A 19 2.95 12.26 9.66
C GLU A 19 4.23 12.94 9.16
N THR A 20 5.07 12.24 8.37
CA THR A 20 6.31 12.80 7.80
C THR A 20 6.09 13.65 6.55
N LYS A 21 4.95 13.46 5.87
CA LYS A 21 4.64 14.13 4.60
C LYS A 21 3.72 15.34 4.78
N PHE A 22 2.82 15.30 5.76
CA PHE A 22 1.83 16.34 5.98
C PHE A 22 2.05 17.02 7.31
N ILE A 23 2.76 18.16 7.29
CA ILE A 23 3.12 18.92 8.50
C ILE A 23 1.91 19.46 9.27
N GLN A 24 0.75 19.52 8.62
CA GLN A 24 -0.53 19.94 9.17
C GLN A 24 -1.10 18.88 10.12
N VAL A 25 -0.77 17.61 9.90
CA VAL A 25 -1.22 16.48 10.72
C VAL A 25 -0.12 16.15 11.73
N ARG A 26 -0.15 16.84 12.88
CA ARG A 26 0.85 16.61 13.95
C ARG A 26 0.22 15.94 15.16
N PRO A 27 0.68 14.74 15.53
CA PRO A 27 0.15 14.06 16.70
C PRO A 27 0.51 14.79 17.99
N LEU A 28 -0.46 14.91 18.90
CA LEU A 28 -0.20 15.39 20.25
C LEU A 28 0.51 14.29 21.05
N LYS A 29 1.68 14.63 21.59
CA LYS A 29 2.43 13.74 22.49
C LYS A 29 1.84 13.84 23.90
N ARG A 30 1.21 12.77 24.37
CA ARG A 30 0.84 12.59 25.79
C ARG A 30 1.76 11.53 26.42
N GLY A 31 1.97 11.61 27.73
CA GLY A 31 2.81 10.67 28.48
C GLY A 31 2.52 9.21 28.12
N GLY A 32 3.57 8.40 27.95
CA GLY A 32 3.46 6.98 27.58
C GLY A 32 3.60 6.67 26.09
N GLY A 33 4.05 7.61 25.24
CA GLY A 33 4.45 7.34 23.85
C GLY A 33 3.30 7.10 22.86
N ARG A 34 2.04 7.24 23.30
CA ARG A 34 0.86 7.14 22.44
C ARG A 34 0.62 8.45 21.70
N ARG A 35 0.34 8.34 20.40
CA ARG A 35 -0.02 9.47 19.53
C ARG A 35 -1.54 9.62 19.44
N TYR A 36 -2.01 10.85 19.65
CA TYR A 36 -3.41 11.25 19.54
C TYR A 36 -3.55 12.34 18.47
N TYR A 37 -4.64 12.28 17.71
CA TYR A 37 -4.99 13.25 16.69
C TYR A 37 -6.19 14.07 17.17
N ARG A 38 -6.22 15.36 16.83
CA ARG A 38 -7.41 16.18 17.08
C ARG A 38 -8.50 15.80 16.08
N PRO A 39 -9.78 16.10 16.36
CA PRO A 39 -10.86 15.88 15.39
C PRO A 39 -10.57 16.51 14.02
N ASP A 40 -9.97 17.71 14.00
CA ASP A 40 -9.55 18.39 12.76
C ASP A 40 -8.47 17.63 12.00
N ASP A 41 -7.51 17.03 12.70
CA ASP A 41 -6.44 16.22 12.09
C ASP A 41 -7.03 14.93 11.48
N ILE A 42 -8.01 14.31 12.16
CA ILE A 42 -8.71 13.12 11.67
C ILE A 42 -9.52 13.47 10.41
N ALA A 43 -10.23 14.60 10.42
CA ALA A 43 -10.96 15.08 9.25
C ALA A 43 -10.01 15.37 8.07
N LEU A 44 -8.84 15.95 8.35
CA LEU A 44 -7.81 16.18 7.33
C LEU A 44 -7.24 14.86 6.79
N LEU A 45 -6.95 13.90 7.66
CA LEU A 45 -6.49 12.56 7.27
C LEU A 45 -7.49 11.83 6.37
N ARG A 46 -8.80 11.94 6.65
CA ARG A 46 -9.86 11.39 5.79
C ARG A 46 -9.78 12.00 4.38
N ARG A 47 -9.71 13.33 4.27
CA ARG A 47 -9.59 14.01 2.97
C ARG A 47 -8.31 13.63 2.22
N ILE A 48 -7.18 13.53 2.92
CA ILE A 48 -5.92 13.08 2.33
C ILE A 48 -6.09 11.66 1.76
N SER A 49 -6.73 10.77 2.50
CA SER A 49 -7.03 9.41 2.04
C SER A 49 -7.88 9.41 0.76
N ASP A 50 -8.95 10.19 0.74
CA ASP A 50 -9.84 10.28 -0.42
C ASP A 50 -9.11 10.81 -1.65
N LEU A 51 -8.28 11.85 -1.47
CA LEU A 51 -7.50 12.41 -2.58
C LEU A 51 -6.51 11.41 -3.17
N LEU A 52 -5.82 10.65 -2.32
CA LEU A 52 -4.80 9.70 -2.76
C LEU A 52 -5.40 8.44 -3.38
N TYR A 53 -6.40 7.84 -2.74
CA TYR A 53 -6.91 6.52 -3.12
C TYR A 53 -8.12 6.58 -4.05
N ILE A 54 -9.00 7.57 -3.88
CA ILE A 54 -10.25 7.66 -4.66
C ILE A 54 -10.06 8.61 -5.85
N GLN A 55 -9.48 9.79 -5.60
CA GLN A 55 -9.37 10.83 -6.62
C GLN A 55 -8.10 10.72 -7.48
N GLY A 56 -7.12 9.92 -7.06
CA GLY A 56 -5.92 9.60 -7.83
C GLY A 56 -4.85 10.70 -7.82
N TYR A 57 -4.79 11.52 -6.78
CA TYR A 57 -3.72 12.48 -6.59
C TYR A 57 -2.43 11.82 -6.10
N THR A 58 -1.29 12.44 -6.40
CA THR A 58 -0.01 12.10 -5.75
C THR A 58 0.11 12.74 -4.37
N ILE A 59 1.04 12.24 -3.54
CA ILE A 59 1.38 12.91 -2.26
C ILE A 59 1.81 14.36 -2.50
N LYS A 60 2.58 14.60 -3.56
CA LYS A 60 3.03 15.95 -3.95
C LYS A 60 1.85 16.84 -4.38
N GLY A 61 0.90 16.27 -5.11
CA GLY A 61 -0.34 16.95 -5.51
C GLY A 61 -1.15 17.40 -4.30
N VAL A 62 -1.36 16.50 -3.34
CA VAL A 62 -2.07 16.84 -2.08
C VAL A 62 -1.30 17.89 -1.26
N GLN A 63 0.02 17.79 -1.18
CA GLN A 63 0.84 18.83 -0.53
C GLN A 63 0.72 20.20 -1.22
N ARG A 64 0.58 20.22 -2.55
CA ARG A 64 0.36 21.45 -3.32
C ARG A 64 -0.99 22.08 -2.98
N LEU A 65 -2.06 21.27 -3.01
CA LEU A 65 -3.41 21.69 -2.64
C LEU A 65 -3.47 22.26 -1.21
N LEU A 66 -2.79 21.61 -0.27
CA LEU A 66 -2.66 22.10 1.11
C LEU A 66 -1.93 23.44 1.20
N ARG A 67 -0.95 23.70 0.33
CA ARG A 67 -0.22 24.97 0.32
C ARG A 67 -1.07 26.10 -0.25
N GLU A 68 -1.80 25.81 -1.32
CA GLU A 68 -2.73 26.75 -1.98
C GLU A 68 -3.91 27.10 -1.07
N GLY A 69 -4.46 26.11 -0.35
CA GLY A 69 -5.56 26.29 0.60
C GLY A 69 -5.16 26.77 2.00
N GLY A 70 -3.94 27.29 2.18
CA GLY A 70 -3.49 27.84 3.46
C GLY A 70 -3.45 26.83 4.61
N GLY A 71 -3.18 25.57 4.31
CA GLY A 71 -3.15 24.45 5.27
C GLY A 71 -4.47 23.70 5.42
N ARG A 72 -5.49 24.03 4.64
CA ARG A 72 -6.77 23.31 4.58
C ARG A 72 -7.02 22.76 3.17
N LEU A 73 -7.75 21.67 3.09
CA LEU A 73 -8.24 21.12 1.82
C LEU A 73 -9.69 21.55 1.64
N ALA A 74 -10.05 22.04 0.45
CA ALA A 74 -11.44 22.32 0.09
C ALA A 74 -12.27 21.02 0.10
N ASP A 75 -13.59 21.14 0.30
CA ASP A 75 -14.50 19.99 0.27
C ASP A 75 -14.69 19.45 -1.16
N ASP A 76 -14.76 20.35 -2.15
CA ASP A 76 -15.09 20.02 -3.54
C ASP A 76 -13.87 20.02 -4.47
N ILE A 77 -12.86 19.22 -4.12
CA ILE A 77 -11.70 19.03 -5.00
C ILE A 77 -12.10 18.06 -6.12
N PRO A 78 -12.02 18.45 -7.40
CA PRO A 78 -12.33 17.56 -8.51
C PRO A 78 -11.28 16.44 -8.58
N PRO A 79 -11.63 15.27 -9.15
CA PRO A 79 -10.67 14.18 -9.26
C PRO A 79 -9.46 14.60 -10.10
N ALA A 80 -8.28 14.04 -9.78
CA ALA A 80 -7.01 14.45 -10.35
C ALA A 80 -7.05 14.51 -11.90
N ALA A 81 -6.36 15.48 -12.49
CA ALA A 81 -6.22 15.55 -13.95
C ALA A 81 -5.53 14.29 -14.50
N ALA A 82 -5.70 13.98 -15.78
CA ALA A 82 -5.11 12.78 -16.40
C ALA A 82 -3.59 12.72 -16.21
N GLU A 83 -2.91 13.87 -16.30
CA GLU A 83 -1.47 14.01 -16.06
C GLU A 83 -1.09 13.67 -14.61
N GLU A 84 -1.87 14.13 -13.64
CA GLU A 84 -1.65 13.87 -12.22
C GLU A 84 -1.92 12.40 -11.88
N ARG A 85 -2.92 11.77 -12.50
CA ARG A 85 -3.17 10.32 -12.36
C ARG A 85 -2.09 9.48 -13.01
N ALA A 86 -1.58 9.90 -14.17
CA ALA A 86 -0.45 9.25 -14.83
C ALA A 86 0.82 9.37 -13.97
N ALA A 87 1.04 10.52 -13.33
CA ALA A 87 2.13 10.71 -12.38
C ALA A 87 1.94 9.84 -11.12
N ALA A 88 0.72 9.72 -10.60
CA ALA A 88 0.41 8.81 -9.49
C ALA A 88 0.69 7.36 -9.86
N GLU A 89 0.27 6.94 -11.05
CA GLU A 89 0.55 5.57 -11.53
C GLU A 89 2.05 5.34 -11.73
N ALA A 90 2.75 6.28 -12.35
CA ALA A 90 4.20 6.21 -12.49
C ALA A 90 4.90 6.18 -11.12
N GLU A 91 4.44 6.92 -10.11
CA GLU A 91 4.98 6.90 -8.76
C GLU A 91 4.70 5.57 -8.05
N ARG A 92 3.54 4.92 -8.31
CA ARG A 92 3.25 3.57 -7.82
C ARG A 92 4.13 2.49 -8.47
N ILE A 93 4.37 2.60 -9.77
CA ILE A 93 5.18 1.66 -10.55
C ILE A 93 6.68 1.85 -10.29
N ALA A 94 7.12 3.11 -10.14
CA ALA A 94 8.53 3.46 -9.92
C ALA A 94 8.93 3.47 -8.45
N ALA A 95 7.99 3.50 -7.51
CA ALA A 95 8.29 3.08 -6.15
C ALA A 95 8.74 1.62 -6.24
N PRO A 96 9.94 1.26 -5.73
CA PRO A 96 10.21 -0.17 -5.51
C PRO A 96 9.02 -0.73 -4.72
N PRO A 97 8.64 -2.01 -4.88
CA PRO A 97 7.65 -2.59 -4.01
C PRO A 97 8.13 -2.33 -2.59
N ARG A 98 7.55 -1.31 -1.95
CA ARG A 98 7.64 -1.16 -0.53
C ARG A 98 6.74 -2.27 -0.09
N GLU A 99 7.31 -3.47 0.00
CA GLU A 99 6.88 -4.39 1.03
C GLU A 99 6.70 -3.48 2.24
N PRO A 100 5.48 -3.33 2.78
CA PRO A 100 5.43 -2.88 4.15
C PRO A 100 6.40 -3.84 4.83
N GLU A 101 7.42 -3.32 5.51
CA GLU A 101 8.02 -4.09 6.60
C GLU A 101 6.87 -4.32 7.56
N LEU A 102 6.04 -5.33 7.27
CA LEU A 102 5.44 -6.15 8.27
C LEU A 102 6.64 -6.47 9.14
N PRO A 103 6.63 -6.15 10.45
CA PRO A 103 7.57 -6.79 11.33
C PRO A 103 7.28 -8.27 11.15
N ILE A 104 8.08 -8.93 10.31
CA ILE A 104 8.12 -10.38 10.23
C ILE A 104 8.51 -10.70 11.67
N PRO A 105 7.63 -11.30 12.51
CA PRO A 105 8.07 -11.74 13.81
C PRO A 105 9.30 -12.60 13.55
N GLU A 106 10.41 -12.18 14.13
CA GLU A 106 11.78 -12.53 13.77
C GLU A 106 11.91 -14.03 13.47
N LEU A 107 11.66 -14.41 12.20
CA LEU A 107 11.80 -15.78 11.72
C LEU A 107 13.28 -16.17 11.70
N SER A 108 14.17 -15.20 11.97
CA SER A 108 15.59 -15.36 12.24
C SER A 108 15.87 -16.15 13.52
N ALA A 109 14.94 -16.17 14.48
CA ALA A 109 15.10 -16.89 15.75
C ALA A 109 14.45 -18.28 15.77
N LEU A 110 13.70 -18.66 14.72
CA LEU A 110 13.37 -20.07 14.55
C LEU A 110 14.66 -20.76 14.09
N PRO A 111 15.20 -21.76 14.82
CA PRO A 111 16.23 -22.60 14.23
C PRO A 111 15.66 -23.09 12.92
N ALA A 112 16.36 -22.78 11.80
CA ALA A 112 15.96 -23.26 10.49
C ALA A 112 15.57 -24.73 10.67
N PRO A 113 14.32 -25.14 10.37
CA PRO A 113 14.03 -26.56 10.39
C PRO A 113 15.11 -27.16 9.51
N ARG A 114 15.92 -28.08 10.06
CA ARG A 114 16.76 -28.91 9.19
C ARG A 114 15.77 -29.43 8.18
N LEU A 115 15.84 -28.94 6.95
CA LEU A 115 15.14 -29.54 5.85
C LEU A 115 15.66 -30.97 5.88
N ALA A 116 14.84 -31.87 6.41
CA ALA A 116 15.00 -33.26 6.15
C ALA A 116 15.13 -33.34 4.62
N ALA A 117 16.14 -34.09 4.18
CA ALA A 117 16.40 -34.41 2.79
C ALA A 117 15.09 -34.52 1.98
N PRO A 118 15.08 -34.07 0.71
CA PRO A 118 13.87 -33.80 -0.04
C PRO A 118 12.86 -34.93 0.09
N ARG A 119 11.70 -34.60 0.67
CA ARG A 119 10.55 -35.49 0.63
C ARG A 119 9.99 -35.43 -0.79
N GLY A 120 10.56 -36.24 -1.67
CA GLY A 120 9.97 -36.71 -2.93
C GLY A 120 9.88 -35.69 -4.07
N ASP A 121 10.94 -35.63 -4.86
CA ASP A 121 11.07 -35.05 -6.21
C ASP A 121 9.85 -35.33 -7.10
N ALA A 122 9.20 -36.48 -6.89
CA ALA A 122 8.01 -36.93 -7.61
C ALA A 122 6.82 -35.95 -7.57
N GLU A 123 6.59 -35.22 -6.46
CA GLU A 123 5.45 -34.30 -6.42
C GLU A 123 5.73 -33.02 -7.22
N ALA A 124 6.96 -32.51 -7.15
CA ALA A 124 7.40 -31.40 -7.97
C ALA A 124 7.39 -31.75 -9.45
N ASP A 125 7.81 -32.97 -9.80
CA ASP A 125 7.81 -33.44 -11.19
C ASP A 125 6.39 -33.68 -11.71
N ARG A 126 5.47 -34.18 -10.86
CA ARG A 126 4.04 -34.27 -11.19
C ARG A 126 3.43 -32.90 -11.46
N LEU A 127 3.68 -31.91 -10.61
CA LEU A 127 3.16 -30.55 -10.80
C LEU A 127 3.72 -29.90 -12.07
N ARG A 128 5.01 -30.11 -12.37
CA ARG A 128 5.62 -29.64 -13.63
C ARG A 128 4.99 -30.31 -14.85
N ALA A 129 4.70 -31.61 -14.79
CA ALA A 129 4.06 -32.33 -15.88
C ALA A 129 2.65 -31.80 -16.16
N VAL A 130 1.84 -31.59 -15.12
CA VAL A 130 0.49 -31.01 -15.25
C VAL A 130 0.56 -29.60 -15.84
N LEU A 131 1.53 -28.78 -15.43
CA LEU A 131 1.72 -27.44 -15.98
C LEU A 131 2.08 -27.49 -17.48
N HIS A 132 2.98 -28.40 -17.88
CA HIS A 132 3.34 -28.55 -19.28
C HIS A 132 2.17 -29.04 -20.15
N GLU A 133 1.39 -29.99 -19.64
CA GLU A 133 0.20 -30.51 -20.33
C GLU A 133 -0.85 -29.41 -20.54
N THR A 134 -1.13 -28.65 -19.48
CA THR A 134 -2.11 -27.55 -19.55
C THR A 134 -1.67 -26.44 -20.49
N LEU A 135 -0.39 -26.07 -20.50
CA LEU A 135 0.15 -25.11 -21.45
C LEU A 135 -0.01 -25.59 -22.90
N ARG A 136 0.31 -26.85 -23.18
CA ARG A 136 0.17 -27.43 -24.52
C ARG A 136 -1.29 -27.43 -24.99
N ALA A 137 -2.21 -27.84 -24.13
CA ALA A 137 -3.64 -27.84 -24.46
C ALA A 137 -4.16 -26.42 -24.79
N LEU A 138 -3.66 -25.39 -24.10
CA LEU A 138 -4.00 -24.00 -24.40
C LEU A 138 -3.41 -23.52 -25.74
N GLU A 139 -2.22 -24.01 -26.11
CA GLU A 139 -1.61 -23.70 -27.39
C GLU A 139 -2.37 -24.33 -28.56
N ASP A 140 -2.80 -25.59 -28.41
CA ASP A 140 -3.58 -26.31 -29.42
C ASP A 140 -4.96 -25.64 -29.61
N LEU A 141 -5.65 -25.30 -28.51
CA LEU A 141 -6.95 -24.63 -28.56
C LEU A 141 -6.87 -23.22 -29.15
N ARG A 142 -5.74 -22.53 -28.95
CA ARG A 142 -5.43 -21.26 -29.62
C ARG A 142 -5.20 -21.45 -31.12
N ALA A 143 -4.62 -22.56 -31.55
CA ALA A 143 -4.36 -22.86 -32.95
C ALA A 143 -5.63 -23.27 -33.72
N GLU A 144 -6.62 -23.88 -33.05
CA GLU A 144 -7.92 -24.24 -33.65
C GLU A 144 -8.89 -23.05 -33.79
N LEU A 145 -8.67 -21.96 -33.03
CA LEU A 145 -9.49 -20.75 -33.04
C LEU A 145 -8.94 -19.61 -33.93
N GLY A 146 -7.82 -19.84 -34.63
CA GLY A 146 -7.22 -18.91 -35.60
C GLY A 146 -7.33 -19.42 -37.03
#